data_AF-A0A060YJS7-F1
#
_entry.id   AF-A0A060YJS7-F1
#
_cell.length_a   1.000
_cell.length_b   1.000
_cell.length_c   1.000
_cell.angle_alpha   90.00
_cell.angle_beta   90.00
_cell.angle_gamma   90.00
#
_symmetry.space_group_name_H-M   'P 1'
#
loop_
_entity.id
_entity.type
_entity.pdbx_description
1 polymer ?
#
loop_
_entity_poly.entity_id
_entity_poly.type
_entity_poly.pdbx_seq_one_letter_code
_entity_poly.pdbx_strand_id
1 'polypeptide(L)'
;MDARNRSGPPSSSFQVCRPSLFSRQPPRVLIVDASPPWWSETGTTLCEALDNFLTLACSLDGPCRLPLLSLYALSRQHECLLPFVQVRGNLARLRSCVEELRSIPGEGCVRAPRGELLKQAVLDSLQQFKQYTRHTTTPNQANNNGSVEVSTETRAFD
;
A
#
# COMPACT_ATOMS: atom_id res chain seq x y z
N MET A 1 -40.63 -48.65 -30.82
CA MET A 1 -39.82 -47.42 -30.73
C MET A 1 -40.17 -46.78 -29.40
N ASP A 2 -39.31 -47.01 -28.42
CA ASP A 2 -39.48 -46.69 -27.01
C ASP A 2 -39.27 -45.22 -26.68
N ALA A 3 -40.02 -44.79 -25.66
CA ALA A 3 -39.92 -43.52 -24.98
C ALA A 3 -38.67 -43.43 -24.09
N ARG A 4 -38.09 -42.23 -23.94
CA ARG A 4 -37.63 -41.76 -22.61
C ARG A 4 -37.33 -40.26 -22.55
N ASN A 5 -38.09 -39.58 -21.69
CA ASN A 5 -37.75 -38.34 -20.97
C ASN A 5 -36.29 -38.25 -20.54
N ARG A 6 -35.72 -37.04 -20.53
CA ARG A 6 -34.90 -36.55 -19.40
C ARG A 6 -34.73 -35.02 -19.41
N SER A 7 -35.22 -34.44 -18.32
CA SER A 7 -35.08 -33.09 -17.82
C SER A 7 -33.77 -32.88 -17.03
N GLY A 8 -33.13 -31.71 -17.19
CA GLY A 8 -32.13 -31.10 -16.28
C GLY A 8 -30.66 -31.55 -16.46
N PRO A 9 -29.65 -30.70 -16.16
CA PRO A 9 -29.64 -29.71 -15.07
C PRO A 9 -29.53 -28.24 -15.52
N PRO A 10 -29.81 -27.26 -14.65
CA PRO A 10 -29.46 -25.87 -14.92
C PRO A 10 -27.93 -25.79 -14.84
N SER A 11 -27.26 -25.52 -15.95
CA SER A 11 -25.83 -25.20 -15.91
C SER A 11 -25.69 -23.82 -15.28
N SER A 12 -25.60 -23.87 -13.95
CA SER A 12 -25.26 -22.80 -13.04
C SER A 12 -24.32 -21.80 -13.70
N SER A 13 -24.75 -20.56 -13.70
CA SER A 13 -23.93 -19.36 -13.77
C SER A 13 -22.97 -19.28 -12.58
N PHE A 14 -22.12 -20.29 -12.39
CA PHE A 14 -20.84 -20.08 -11.72
C PHE A 14 -19.98 -19.35 -12.75
N GLN A 15 -20.17 -18.03 -12.82
CA GLN A 15 -19.11 -17.13 -13.22
C GLN A 15 -17.91 -17.50 -12.34
N VAL A 16 -17.04 -18.35 -12.89
CA VAL A 16 -15.69 -18.55 -12.38
C VAL A 16 -15.11 -17.16 -12.30
N CYS A 17 -14.98 -16.63 -11.09
CA CYS A 17 -14.38 -15.34 -10.83
C CYS A 17 -13.00 -15.37 -11.48
N ARG A 18 -12.90 -14.71 -12.63
CA ARG A 18 -11.68 -14.65 -13.43
C ARG A 18 -10.59 -14.08 -12.51
N PRO A 19 -9.48 -14.81 -12.26
CA PRO A 19 -8.41 -14.33 -11.37
C PRO A 19 -7.78 -12.99 -11.83
N SER A 20 -8.08 -12.58 -13.06
CA SER A 20 -7.53 -11.41 -13.74
C SER A 20 -7.99 -10.04 -13.22
N LEU A 21 -9.03 -9.95 -12.39
CA LEU A 21 -9.45 -8.65 -11.82
C LEU A 21 -8.55 -8.21 -10.67
N PHE A 22 -7.92 -9.16 -9.95
CA PHE A 22 -7.07 -8.86 -8.81
C PHE A 22 -5.58 -8.88 -9.12
N SER A 23 -5.18 -9.30 -10.33
CA SER A 23 -3.79 -9.22 -10.81
C SER A 23 -3.36 -7.80 -11.20
N ARG A 24 -4.22 -6.79 -10.98
CA ARG A 24 -4.06 -5.39 -11.44
C ARG A 24 -4.09 -4.38 -10.30
N GLN A 25 -3.79 -4.81 -9.08
CA GLN A 25 -3.76 -3.88 -7.96
C GLN A 25 -2.54 -2.97 -8.11
N PRO A 26 -2.74 -1.65 -8.15
CA PRO A 26 -1.65 -0.73 -8.34
C PRO A 26 -0.72 -0.76 -7.13
N PRO A 27 0.58 -0.48 -7.33
CA PRO A 27 1.49 -0.15 -6.25
C PRO A 27 0.92 1.00 -5.42
N ARG A 28 1.03 0.89 -4.09
CA ARG A 28 0.56 1.92 -3.17
C ARG A 28 1.71 2.62 -2.47
N VAL A 29 1.59 3.92 -2.29
CA VAL A 29 2.47 4.74 -1.48
C VAL A 29 1.64 5.32 -0.35
N LEU A 30 2.03 5.03 0.88
CA LEU A 30 1.46 5.65 2.07
C LEU A 30 2.37 6.77 2.53
N ILE A 31 1.88 8.00 2.53
CA ILE A 31 2.58 9.15 3.08
C ILE A 31 1.88 9.53 4.37
N VAL A 32 2.55 9.30 5.49
CA VAL A 32 2.05 9.61 6.83
C VAL A 32 2.66 10.94 7.22
N ASP A 33 1.85 11.97 7.46
CA ASP A 33 2.37 13.08 8.23
C ASP A 33 2.57 12.62 9.69
N ALA A 34 3.62 13.06 10.33
CA ALA A 34 4.01 12.69 11.68
C ALA A 34 4.51 13.94 12.41
N SER A 35 3.95 15.10 12.04
CA SER A 35 4.19 16.37 12.69
C SER A 35 3.31 16.56 13.94
N PRO A 36 3.85 17.12 15.03
CA PRO A 36 3.05 17.53 16.18
C PRO A 36 1.99 18.60 15.81
N PRO A 37 0.86 18.70 16.54
CA PRO A 37 0.50 17.91 17.73
C PRO A 37 -0.33 16.65 17.41
N TRP A 38 -0.79 16.48 16.18
CA TRP A 38 -1.71 15.38 15.88
C TRP A 38 -1.02 14.01 15.99
N TRP A 39 0.28 13.95 15.69
CA TRP A 39 1.07 12.73 15.82
C TRP A 39 1.11 12.21 17.27
N SER A 40 1.22 13.11 18.27
CA SER A 40 1.18 12.69 19.67
C SER A 40 -0.18 12.11 20.09
N GLU A 41 -1.27 12.51 19.44
CA GLU A 41 -2.62 12.04 19.76
C GLU A 41 -2.97 10.73 19.02
N THR A 42 -2.51 10.58 17.78
CA THR A 42 -2.98 9.52 16.86
C THR A 42 -1.89 8.51 16.49
N GLY A 43 -0.61 8.84 16.68
CA GLY A 43 0.52 8.06 16.17
C GLY A 43 0.56 6.62 16.68
N THR A 44 0.27 6.40 17.96
CA THR A 44 0.20 5.05 18.56
C THR A 44 -0.91 4.22 17.93
N THR A 45 -2.13 4.75 17.89
CA THR A 45 -3.30 4.12 17.28
C THR A 45 -3.08 3.82 15.80
N LEU A 46 -2.48 4.74 15.04
CA LEU A 46 -2.17 4.53 13.63
C LEU A 46 -1.13 3.41 13.46
N CYS A 47 -0.06 3.40 14.25
CA CYS A 47 0.95 2.36 14.18
C CYS A 47 0.37 0.97 14.53
N GLU A 48 -0.51 0.87 15.52
CA GLU A 48 -1.22 -0.37 15.85
C GLU A 48 -2.15 -0.81 14.72
N ALA A 49 -2.93 0.11 14.15
CA ALA A 49 -3.80 -0.18 13.03
C ALA A 49 -3.01 -0.65 11.79
N LEU A 50 -1.86 -0.02 11.52
CA LEU A 50 -0.96 -0.40 10.43
C LEU A 50 -0.32 -1.78 10.67
N ASP A 51 0.16 -2.09 11.87
CA ASP A 51 0.71 -3.43 12.16
C ASP A 51 -0.34 -4.52 11.97
N ASN A 52 -1.55 -4.30 12.48
CA ASN A 52 -2.67 -5.22 12.31
C ASN A 52 -3.04 -5.39 10.83
N PHE A 53 -3.18 -4.28 10.10
CA PHE A 53 -3.49 -4.29 8.68
C PHE A 53 -2.43 -5.02 7.86
N LEU A 54 -1.15 -4.74 8.10
CA LEU A 54 -0.05 -5.37 7.37
C LEU A 54 0.06 -6.86 7.70
N THR A 55 -0.13 -7.24 8.96
CA THR A 55 -0.19 -8.65 9.39
C THR A 55 -1.30 -9.41 8.66
N LEU A 56 -2.49 -8.80 8.55
CA LEU A 56 -3.61 -9.36 7.78
C LEU A 56 -3.25 -9.41 6.28
N ALA A 57 -2.80 -8.30 5.69
CA ALA A 57 -2.46 -8.22 4.27
C ALA A 57 -1.39 -9.24 3.84
N CYS A 58 -0.44 -9.57 4.73
CA CYS A 58 0.59 -10.59 4.52
C CYS A 58 0.07 -12.03 4.62
N SER A 59 -0.99 -12.27 5.40
CA SER A 59 -1.51 -13.62 5.72
C SER A 59 -2.73 -14.03 4.90
N LEU A 60 -3.37 -13.10 4.19
CA LEU A 60 -4.50 -13.41 3.32
C LEU A 60 -4.10 -14.33 2.15
N ASP A 61 -4.79 -15.46 2.05
CA ASP A 61 -4.71 -16.34 0.90
C ASP A 61 -5.37 -15.74 -0.35
N GLY A 62 -4.87 -16.13 -1.52
CA GLY A 62 -5.34 -15.64 -2.82
C GLY A 62 -4.58 -14.42 -3.36
N PRO A 63 -5.10 -13.75 -4.41
CA PRO A 63 -4.45 -12.62 -5.06
C PRO A 63 -4.31 -11.41 -4.11
N CYS A 64 -3.09 -10.92 -3.92
CA CYS A 64 -2.82 -9.83 -2.99
C CYS A 64 -3.52 -8.53 -3.41
N ARG A 65 -4.28 -7.91 -2.50
CA ARG A 65 -4.95 -6.61 -2.71
C ARG A 65 -4.00 -5.42 -2.56
N LEU A 66 -2.85 -5.66 -1.94
CA LEU A 66 -1.77 -4.70 -1.72
C LEU A 66 -0.45 -5.34 -2.16
N PRO A 67 -0.24 -5.56 -3.46
CA PRO A 67 0.89 -6.36 -3.92
C PRO A 67 2.23 -5.69 -3.64
N LEU A 68 2.28 -4.36 -3.65
CA LEU A 68 3.49 -3.56 -3.56
C LEU A 68 3.19 -2.28 -2.74
N LEU A 69 4.01 -2.01 -1.73
CA LEU A 69 3.85 -0.89 -0.80
C LEU A 69 5.16 -0.11 -0.65
N SER A 70 5.07 1.22 -0.55
CA SER A 70 6.12 2.10 -0.06
C SER A 70 5.54 3.01 1.04
N LEU A 71 6.34 3.38 2.03
CA LEU A 71 5.91 4.20 3.16
C LEU A 71 6.88 5.36 3.38
N TYR A 72 6.31 6.56 3.47
CA TYR A 72 7.02 7.80 3.78
C TYR A 72 6.43 8.43 5.04
N ALA A 73 7.29 9.08 5.82
CA ALA A 73 6.89 9.89 6.95
C ALA A 73 7.28 11.36 6.72
N LEU A 74 6.40 12.30 7.09
CA LEU A 74 6.67 13.73 7.07
C LEU A 74 6.70 14.24 8.49
N SER A 75 7.87 14.62 9.00
CA SER A 75 7.97 15.29 10.30
C SER A 75 8.75 16.59 10.10
N ARG A 76 9.97 16.68 10.64
CA ARG A 76 10.92 17.77 10.37
C ARG A 76 11.40 17.79 8.92
N GLN A 77 11.45 16.63 8.31
CA GLN A 77 11.85 16.38 6.93
C GLN A 77 10.99 15.25 6.34
N HIS A 78 11.10 15.02 5.02
CA HIS A 78 10.52 13.83 4.41
C HIS A 78 11.49 12.65 4.60
N GLU A 79 10.98 11.50 5.02
CA GLU A 79 11.79 10.31 5.24
C GLU A 79 11.13 9.12 4.55
N CYS A 80 11.91 8.36 3.77
CA CYS A 80 11.48 7.09 3.19
C CYS A 80 11.76 5.98 4.20
N LEU A 81 10.74 5.57 4.95
CA LEU A 81 10.84 4.47 5.93
C LEU A 81 10.84 3.10 5.23
N LEU A 82 10.16 3.02 4.09
CA LEU A 82 10.07 1.78 3.34
C LEU A 82 10.04 2.06 1.83
N PRO A 83 11.09 1.68 1.08
CA PRO A 83 11.04 1.70 -0.37
C PRO A 83 10.05 0.64 -0.87
N PHE A 84 9.70 0.65 -2.15
CA PHE A 84 8.77 -0.33 -2.72
C PHE A 84 9.17 -1.78 -2.42
N VAL A 85 8.32 -2.48 -1.67
CA VAL A 85 8.49 -3.89 -1.31
C VAL A 85 7.19 -4.67 -1.49
N GLN A 86 7.32 -5.93 -1.85
CA GLN A 86 6.16 -6.83 -1.91
C GLN A 86 5.60 -7.02 -0.50
N VAL A 87 4.29 -6.86 -0.31
CA VAL A 87 3.72 -7.04 1.03
C VAL A 87 3.79 -8.50 1.45
N ARG A 88 3.43 -9.42 0.54
CA ARG A 88 3.54 -10.86 0.79
C ARG A 88 5.01 -11.24 0.98
N GLY A 89 5.30 -11.94 2.07
CA GLY A 89 6.65 -12.44 2.38
C GLY A 89 7.61 -11.44 3.04
N ASN A 90 7.21 -10.17 3.24
CA ASN A 90 8.08 -9.15 3.85
C ASN A 90 7.57 -8.63 5.21
N LEU A 91 6.77 -9.41 5.95
CA LEU A 91 6.18 -8.97 7.23
C LEU A 91 7.22 -8.42 8.22
N ALA A 92 8.39 -9.05 8.34
CA ALA A 92 9.45 -8.56 9.23
C ALA A 92 9.93 -7.14 8.87
N ARG A 93 10.09 -6.85 7.57
CA ARG A 93 10.51 -5.53 7.08
C ARG A 93 9.38 -4.50 7.23
N LEU A 94 8.14 -4.91 6.99
CA LEU A 94 6.95 -4.08 7.19
C LEU A 94 6.81 -3.66 8.65
N ARG A 95 6.99 -4.60 9.59
CA ARG A 95 6.99 -4.32 11.03
C ARG A 95 8.10 -3.38 11.44
N SER A 96 9.33 -3.58 10.95
CA SER A 96 10.45 -2.67 11.21
C SER A 96 10.09 -1.23 10.82
N CYS A 97 9.48 -1.05 9.64
CA CYS A 97 9.02 0.26 9.19
C CYS A 97 7.94 0.88 10.12
N VAL A 98 7.03 0.08 10.67
CA VAL A 98 6.04 0.56 11.66
C VAL A 98 6.70 0.96 12.97
N GLU A 99 7.72 0.22 13.43
CA GLU A 99 8.50 0.61 14.61
C GLU A 99 9.26 1.93 14.40
N GLU A 100 9.87 2.11 13.22
CA GLU A 100 10.51 3.36 12.83
C GLU A 100 9.51 4.52 12.82
N LEU A 101 8.32 4.30 12.25
CA LEU A 101 7.23 5.28 12.27
C LEU A 101 6.83 5.64 13.72
N ARG A 102 6.69 4.64 14.60
CA ARG A 102 6.36 4.85 16.03
C ARG A 102 7.44 5.61 16.78
N SER A 103 8.71 5.49 16.36
CA SER A 103 9.83 6.20 16.98
C SER A 103 9.87 7.70 16.67
N ILE A 104 9.05 8.17 15.72
CA ILE A 104 8.97 9.60 15.40
C ILE A 104 8.42 10.36 16.60
N PRO A 105 9.12 11.40 17.08
CA PRO A 105 8.70 12.15 18.26
C PRO A 105 7.35 12.82 18.03
N GLY A 106 6.41 12.59 18.97
CA GLY A 106 5.10 13.25 19.02
C GLY A 106 5.15 14.69 19.51
N GLU A 107 6.24 15.06 20.18
CA GLU A 107 6.42 16.36 20.82
C GLU A 107 7.42 17.25 20.07
N GLY A 108 7.10 18.55 20.01
CA GLY A 108 7.96 19.60 19.46
C GLY A 108 7.22 20.60 18.58
N CYS A 109 7.94 21.64 18.13
CA CYS A 109 7.43 22.56 17.11
C CYS A 109 8.19 22.31 15.80
N VAL A 110 7.45 21.89 14.78
CA VAL A 110 8.01 21.71 13.43
C VAL A 110 7.45 22.82 12.54
N ARG A 111 8.30 23.78 12.16
CA ARG A 111 7.99 24.79 11.14
C ARG A 111 8.55 24.39 9.78
N ALA A 112 8.25 23.17 9.35
CA ALA A 112 8.55 22.75 8.00
C ALA A 112 7.36 23.08 7.07
N PRO A 113 7.60 23.54 5.83
CA PRO A 113 6.52 23.72 4.86
C PRO A 113 5.94 22.35 4.46
N ARG A 114 4.86 21.91 5.13
CA ARG A 114 4.20 20.61 4.91
C ARG A 114 3.90 20.33 3.43
N GLY A 115 3.48 21.37 2.69
CA GLY A 115 3.20 21.28 1.26
C GLY A 115 4.44 20.92 0.42
N GLU A 116 5.61 21.49 0.73
CA GLU A 116 6.85 21.15 0.03
C GLU A 116 7.36 19.77 0.42
N LEU A 117 7.25 19.39 1.70
CA LEU A 117 7.62 18.03 2.15
C LEU A 117 6.75 16.96 1.47
N LEU A 118 5.43 17.19 1.39
CA LEU A 118 4.52 16.28 0.70
C LEU A 118 4.86 16.18 -0.79
N LYS A 119 5.08 17.31 -1.46
CA LYS A 119 5.51 17.34 -2.86
C LYS A 119 6.81 16.57 -3.08
N GLN A 120 7.79 16.75 -2.20
CA GLN A 120 9.06 16.00 -2.25
C GLN A 120 8.83 14.50 -2.11
N ALA A 121 8.05 14.05 -1.13
CA ALA A 121 7.75 12.64 -0.93
C ALA A 121 7.01 12.03 -2.15
N VAL A 122 6.08 12.76 -2.75
CA VAL A 122 5.40 12.33 -3.98
C VAL A 122 6.41 12.19 -5.12
N LEU A 123 7.23 13.20 -5.37
CA LEU A 123 8.22 13.17 -6.46
C LEU A 123 9.25 12.06 -6.27
N ASP A 124 9.75 11.87 -5.05
CA ASP A 124 10.69 10.82 -4.71
C ASP A 124 10.06 9.44 -4.89
N SER A 125 8.83 9.22 -4.41
CA SER A 125 8.12 7.95 -4.58
C SER A 125 7.90 7.60 -6.07
N LEU A 126 7.61 8.59 -6.92
CA LEU A 126 7.48 8.39 -8.36
C LEU A 126 8.82 8.03 -9.00
N GLN A 127 9.91 8.66 -8.57
CA GLN A 127 11.25 8.32 -9.03
C GLN A 127 11.64 6.91 -8.60
N GLN A 128 11.39 6.56 -7.34
CA GLN A 128 11.63 5.23 -6.79
C GLN A 128 10.82 4.17 -7.55
N PHE A 129 9.57 4.46 -7.90
CA PHE A 129 8.74 3.55 -8.69
C PHE A 129 9.29 3.33 -10.10
N LYS A 130 9.73 4.40 -10.77
CA LYS A 130 10.38 4.32 -12.09
C LYS A 130 11.64 3.46 -12.04
N GLN A 131 12.44 3.56 -10.98
CA GLN A 131 13.62 2.71 -10.81
C GLN A 131 13.22 1.25 -10.54
N TYR A 132 12.28 1.03 -9.61
CA TYR A 132 11.78 -0.29 -9.26
C TYR A 132 11.28 -1.06 -10.48
N THR A 133 10.43 -0.43 -11.31
CA THR A 133 9.88 -1.05 -12.52
C THR A 133 10.95 -1.38 -13.55
N ARG A 134 11.98 -0.55 -13.70
CA ARG A 134 13.11 -0.82 -14.62
C ARG A 134 13.93 -2.04 -14.21
N HIS A 135 14.05 -2.32 -12.92
CA HIS A 135 14.85 -3.44 -12.41
C HIS A 135 14.06 -4.74 -12.23
N THR A 136 12.74 -4.67 -12.08
CA THR A 136 11.89 -5.84 -11.77
C THR A 136 11.12 -6.37 -12.97
N THR A 137 10.95 -5.58 -14.03
CA THR A 137 10.22 -6.03 -15.23
C THR A 137 11.14 -6.86 -16.12
N THR A 138 10.88 -8.16 -16.23
CA THR A 138 11.47 -9.01 -17.27
C THR A 138 11.01 -8.48 -18.64
N PRO A 139 11.88 -8.36 -19.66
CA PRO A 139 11.59 -7.64 -20.92
C PRO A 139 10.36 -8.09 -21.72
N ASN A 140 9.77 -9.26 -21.40
CA ASN A 140 8.54 -9.76 -22.04
C ASN A 140 7.23 -9.41 -21.29
N GLN A 141 7.27 -8.82 -20.10
CA GLN A 141 6.08 -8.29 -19.41
C GLN A 141 5.91 -6.80 -19.74
N ALA A 142 5.64 -6.53 -21.02
CA ALA A 142 5.25 -5.20 -21.43
C ALA A 142 3.90 -4.85 -20.80
N ASN A 143 3.93 -3.81 -19.97
CA ASN A 143 2.92 -2.77 -19.90
C ASN A 143 1.59 -3.13 -19.21
N ASN A 144 1.49 -2.89 -17.90
CA ASN A 144 0.20 -2.61 -17.23
C ASN A 144 0.28 -1.79 -15.92
N ASN A 145 1.45 -1.34 -15.45
CA ASN A 145 1.57 -0.63 -14.17
C ASN A 145 1.94 0.86 -14.36
N GLY A 146 1.16 1.58 -15.18
CA GLY A 146 1.37 3.01 -15.43
C GLY A 146 0.91 3.93 -14.30
N SER A 147 0.25 3.39 -13.27
CA SER A 147 -0.33 4.16 -12.18
C SER A 147 0.16 3.68 -10.81
N VAL A 148 0.39 4.64 -9.93
CA VAL A 148 0.68 4.45 -8.50
C VAL A 148 -0.41 5.15 -7.72
N GLU A 149 -0.99 4.48 -6.74
CA GLU A 149 -1.96 5.11 -5.84
C GLU A 149 -1.21 5.70 -4.64
N VAL A 150 -1.40 6.99 -4.39
CA VAL A 150 -0.80 7.70 -3.25
C VAL A 150 -1.90 8.02 -2.25
N SER A 151 -1.76 7.51 -1.04
CA SER A 151 -2.65 7.81 0.09
C SER A 151 -1.90 8.67 1.11
N THR A 152 -2.50 9.78 1.51
CA THR A 152 -1.92 10.72 2.47
C THR A 152 -2.76 10.72 3.74
N GLU A 153 -2.14 10.37 4.86
CA GLU A 153 -2.75 10.53 6.18
C GLU A 153 -2.27 11.86 6.76
N THR A 154 -3.16 12.85 6.72
CA THR A 154 -2.89 14.24 7.09
C THR A 154 -4.11 14.79 7.81
N ARG A 155 -3.93 15.44 8.99
CA ARG A 155 -5.01 16.24 9.60
C ARG A 155 -5.59 17.24 8.58
N ALA A 156 -6.92 17.24 8.46
CA ALA A 156 -7.69 18.21 7.68
C ALA A 156 -7.42 19.63 8.20
N PHE A 157 -7.13 20.56 7.30
CA PHE A 157 -6.99 21.97 7.64
C PHE A 157 -8.36 22.50 8.08
N ASP A 158 -8.44 23.10 9.27
CA ASP A 158 -9.46 24.10 9.62
C ASP A 158 -9.02 25.45 9.04
#